data_AF-A0A9P0FIG0-F1
#
_entry.id   AF-A0A9P0FIG0-F1
#
_cell.length_a   1.000
_cell.length_b   1.000
_cell.length_c   1.000
_cell.angle_alpha   90.00
_cell.angle_beta   90.00
_cell.angle_gamma   90.00
#
_symmetry.space_group_name_H-M   'P 1'
#
loop_
_entity.id
_entity.type
_entity.pdbx_description
1 polymer ?
#
loop_
_entity_poly.entity_id
_entity_poly.type
_entity_poly.pdbx_seq_one_letter_code
_entity_poly.pdbx_strand_id
1 'polypeptide(L)'
;MNWNCPLFGDVCDLKDNILPTYAEVMKFYEWTRRNIKHLRETKKEPIYKEIEIIVVSKLIKIWDKASIPTVEEKRVKAMLQAYHLKCKNILKSHPKIPDNKLEEFRLRGKALFDISACKCPDITKCTCPKQKKVHIREQSFLIDQRTCRKMVIGGIDVRTTTQIRKTIKRNEKNL
;
A
#
# COMPACT_ATOMS: atom_id res chain seq x y z
N MET A 1 21.96 -14.88 1.99
CA MET A 1 21.74 -13.93 3.11
C MET A 1 20.23 -13.77 3.29
N ASN A 2 19.67 -14.23 4.42
CA ASN A 2 18.24 -14.10 4.68
C ASN A 2 17.97 -12.70 5.25
N TRP A 3 17.29 -11.87 4.47
CA TRP A 3 17.04 -10.48 4.81
C TRP A 3 15.68 -10.36 5.50
N ASN A 4 15.70 -10.14 6.82
CA ASN A 4 14.49 -10.19 7.63
C ASN A 4 14.02 -8.80 8.10
N CYS A 5 12.71 -8.51 8.00
CA CYS A 5 12.04 -7.42 8.70
C CYS A 5 11.78 -7.87 10.15
N PRO A 6 12.29 -7.13 11.16
CA PRO A 6 12.19 -7.56 12.55
C PRO A 6 10.77 -7.88 13.04
N LEU A 7 9.74 -7.27 12.43
CA LEU A 7 8.35 -7.46 12.81
C LEU A 7 7.61 -8.51 11.97
N PHE A 8 7.98 -8.66 10.69
CA PHE A 8 7.12 -9.31 9.70
C PHE A 8 7.79 -10.46 8.93
N GLY A 9 9.06 -10.78 9.17
CA GLY A 9 9.75 -11.83 8.41
C GLY A 9 10.43 -11.29 7.16
N ASP A 10 10.71 -12.15 6.20
CA ASP A 10 11.53 -11.84 5.02
C ASP A 10 11.07 -10.57 4.27
N VAL A 11 12.05 -9.73 3.91
CA VAL A 11 11.84 -8.52 3.11
C VAL A 11 11.77 -8.88 1.63
N CYS A 12 10.87 -8.26 0.89
CA CYS A 12 10.66 -8.52 -0.53
C CYS A 12 10.12 -7.28 -1.25
N ASP A 13 10.21 -7.25 -2.58
CA ASP A 13 9.44 -6.30 -3.39
C ASP A 13 7.93 -6.54 -3.23
N LEU A 14 7.12 -5.52 -3.50
CA LEU A 14 5.68 -5.66 -3.60
C LEU A 14 5.30 -6.39 -4.88
N LYS A 15 4.41 -7.38 -4.72
CA LYS A 15 3.67 -7.97 -5.82
C LYS A 15 2.85 -6.87 -6.51
N ASP A 16 2.83 -6.90 -7.84
CA ASP A 16 2.17 -5.89 -8.66
C ASP A 16 0.76 -6.30 -9.10
N ASN A 17 0.30 -7.48 -8.69
CA ASN A 17 -0.99 -8.06 -9.05
C ASN A 17 -1.95 -8.19 -7.85
N ILE A 18 -1.64 -7.60 -6.71
CA ILE A 18 -2.48 -7.63 -5.51
C ILE A 18 -2.28 -6.34 -4.70
N LEU A 19 -3.32 -5.83 -4.05
CA LEU A 19 -3.21 -4.56 -3.31
C LEU A 19 -2.50 -4.80 -1.98
N PRO A 20 -1.42 -4.09 -1.59
CA PRO A 20 -0.57 -4.48 -0.48
C PRO A 20 -1.22 -4.34 0.92
N THR A 21 -0.82 -5.20 1.86
CA THR A 21 -1.10 -5.09 3.31
C THR A 21 -0.10 -4.17 4.01
N TYR A 22 -0.42 -3.72 5.22
CA TYR A 22 0.51 -2.98 6.07
C TYR A 22 1.85 -3.71 6.28
N ALA A 23 1.82 -5.03 6.51
CA ALA A 23 3.01 -5.85 6.70
C ALA A 23 3.87 -5.90 5.42
N GLU A 24 3.25 -6.12 4.25
CA GLU A 24 3.96 -6.12 2.95
C GLU A 24 4.57 -4.74 2.65
N VAL A 25 3.86 -3.64 2.96
CA VAL A 25 4.43 -2.29 2.80
C VAL A 25 5.68 -2.11 3.67
N MET A 26 5.69 -2.60 4.91
CA MET A 26 6.87 -2.51 5.78
C MET A 26 8.01 -3.44 5.34
N LYS A 27 7.71 -4.63 4.82
CA LYS A 27 8.71 -5.51 4.19
C LYS A 27 9.37 -4.82 3.00
N PHE A 28 8.57 -4.19 2.14
CA PHE A 28 9.06 -3.45 0.99
C PHE A 28 9.83 -2.19 1.38
N TYR A 29 9.42 -1.50 2.44
CA TYR A 29 10.15 -0.36 3.01
C TYR A 29 11.58 -0.79 3.39
N GLU A 30 11.73 -1.89 4.14
CA GLU A 30 13.04 -2.40 4.53
C GLU A 30 13.85 -2.93 3.34
N TRP A 31 13.20 -3.58 2.37
CA TRP A 31 13.85 -4.00 1.12
C TRP A 31 14.41 -2.78 0.35
N THR A 32 13.61 -1.72 0.22
CA THR A 32 13.99 -0.47 -0.44
C THR A 32 15.15 0.21 0.28
N ARG A 33 15.07 0.34 1.61
CA ARG A 33 16.15 0.88 2.45
C ARG A 33 17.46 0.14 2.21
N ARG A 34 17.43 -1.19 2.17
CA ARG A 34 18.64 -2.02 1.95
C ARG A 34 19.20 -1.86 0.55
N ASN A 35 18.35 -1.83 -0.47
CA ASN A 35 18.79 -1.61 -1.85
C ASN A 35 19.46 -0.25 -2.01
N ILE A 36 18.87 0.83 -1.49
CA ILE A 36 19.49 2.15 -1.53
C ILE A 36 20.85 2.12 -0.82
N LYS A 37 20.94 1.48 0.36
CA LYS A 37 22.19 1.35 1.11
C LYS A 37 23.24 0.55 0.34
N HIS A 38 22.83 -0.52 -0.36
CA HIS A 38 23.73 -1.38 -1.12
C HIS A 38 24.27 -0.71 -2.39
N LEU A 39 23.43 0.11 -3.06
CA LEU A 39 23.80 0.86 -4.25
C LEU A 39 24.70 2.08 -3.95
N ARG A 40 24.80 2.47 -2.67
CA ARG A 40 25.68 3.58 -2.26
C ARG A 40 27.09 3.06 -2.01
N GLU A 41 28.05 3.82 -2.50
CA GLU A 41 29.47 3.66 -2.11
C GLU A 41 29.67 3.92 -0.61
N THR A 42 28.86 4.82 -0.03
CA THR A 42 28.92 5.15 1.40
C THR A 42 28.10 4.15 2.24
N LYS A 43 28.63 3.78 3.41
CA LYS A 43 27.91 2.95 4.40
C LYS A 43 26.78 3.68 5.14
N LYS A 44 26.45 4.92 4.76
CA LYS A 44 25.46 5.76 5.46
C LYS A 44 24.04 5.23 5.27
N GLU A 45 23.23 5.35 6.31
CA GLU A 45 21.81 5.00 6.25
C GLU A 45 21.04 5.95 5.34
N PRO A 46 20.15 5.45 4.47
CA PRO A 46 19.24 6.30 3.70
C PRO A 46 18.32 7.10 4.61
N ILE A 47 18.04 8.34 4.23
CA ILE A 47 17.08 9.15 4.98
C ILE A 47 15.65 8.68 4.67
N TYR A 48 14.75 8.86 5.64
CA TYR A 48 13.35 8.42 5.52
C TYR A 48 12.68 8.92 4.23
N LYS A 49 12.98 10.16 3.80
CA LYS A 49 12.40 10.77 2.60
C LYS A 49 12.77 10.06 1.30
N GLU A 50 13.99 9.54 1.19
CA GLU A 50 14.44 8.81 0.01
C GLU A 50 13.67 7.49 -0.15
N ILE A 51 13.47 6.78 0.97
CA ILE A 51 12.71 5.53 1.00
C ILE A 51 11.21 5.82 0.76
N GLU A 52 10.66 6.85 1.41
CA GLU A 52 9.26 7.27 1.28
C GLU A 52 8.87 7.51 -0.19
N ILE A 53 9.69 8.22 -0.96
CA ILE A 53 9.41 8.52 -2.37
C ILE A 53 9.22 7.24 -3.18
N ILE A 54 10.14 6.28 -3.04
CA ILE A 54 10.10 5.01 -3.78
C ILE A 54 8.90 4.16 -3.35
N VAL A 55 8.68 4.05 -2.03
CA VAL A 55 7.59 3.25 -1.48
C VAL A 55 6.24 3.81 -1.93
N VAL A 56 5.99 5.10 -1.74
CA VAL A 56 4.73 5.75 -2.10
C VAL A 56 4.48 5.68 -3.61
N SER A 57 5.51 5.87 -4.44
CA SER A 57 5.37 5.76 -5.90
C SER A 57 4.93 4.36 -6.32
N LYS A 58 5.54 3.30 -5.77
CA LYS A 58 5.17 1.91 -6.07
C LYS A 58 3.74 1.60 -5.58
N LEU A 59 3.35 2.08 -4.39
CA LEU A 59 2.00 1.91 -3.87
C LEU A 59 0.97 2.52 -4.83
N ILE A 60 1.12 3.80 -5.19
CA ILE A 60 0.18 4.47 -6.10
C ILE A 60 0.09 3.74 -7.44
N LYS A 61 1.23 3.28 -7.99
CA LYS A 61 1.26 2.51 -9.25
C LYS A 61 0.45 1.21 -9.19
N ILE A 62 0.52 0.46 -8.08
CA ILE A 62 -0.25 -0.78 -7.91
C ILE A 62 -1.75 -0.48 -7.88
N TRP A 63 -2.15 0.57 -7.15
CA TRP A 63 -3.55 0.97 -7.04
C TRP A 63 -4.11 1.57 -8.35
N ASP A 64 -3.29 2.32 -9.10
CA ASP A 64 -3.64 2.78 -10.45
C ASP A 64 -3.80 1.61 -11.44
N LYS A 65 -2.95 0.57 -11.33
CA LYS A 65 -3.10 -0.66 -12.13
C LYS A 65 -4.42 -1.36 -11.86
N ALA A 66 -4.92 -1.31 -10.62
CA ALA A 66 -6.25 -1.81 -10.25
C ALA A 66 -7.40 -0.88 -10.67
N SER A 67 -7.13 0.26 -11.30
CA SER A 67 -8.14 1.26 -11.70
C SER A 67 -9.02 1.75 -10.54
N ILE A 68 -8.49 1.76 -9.31
CA ILE A 68 -9.21 2.21 -8.11
C ILE A 68 -8.75 3.64 -7.77
N PRO A 69 -9.69 4.62 -7.65
CA PRO A 69 -9.33 5.95 -7.20
C PRO A 69 -8.71 5.93 -5.81
N THR A 70 -7.59 6.64 -5.62
CA THR A 70 -6.86 6.71 -4.35
C THR A 70 -7.05 8.04 -3.65
N VAL A 71 -6.76 8.08 -2.35
CA VAL A 71 -6.52 9.35 -1.65
C VAL A 71 -5.30 10.08 -2.23
N GLU A 72 -5.19 11.37 -1.94
CA GLU A 72 -4.04 12.18 -2.34
C GLU A 72 -2.72 11.61 -1.82
N GLU A 73 -1.63 11.80 -2.58
CA GLU A 73 -0.29 11.32 -2.23
C GLU A 73 0.16 11.80 -0.82
N LYS A 74 -0.18 13.04 -0.45
CA LYS A 74 0.11 13.59 0.89
C LYS A 74 -0.50 12.72 2.00
N ARG A 75 -1.71 12.20 1.79
CA ARG A 75 -2.37 11.29 2.73
C ARG A 75 -1.69 9.92 2.74
N VAL A 76 -1.28 9.39 1.59
CA VAL A 76 -0.52 8.13 1.51
C VAL A 76 0.80 8.23 2.29
N LYS A 77 1.55 9.33 2.11
CA LYS A 77 2.77 9.64 2.89
C LYS A 77 2.50 9.65 4.39
N ALA A 78 1.45 10.36 4.82
CA ALA A 78 1.06 10.41 6.23
C ALA A 78 0.70 9.03 6.81
N MET A 79 0.01 8.17 6.03
CA MET A 79 -0.31 6.81 6.42
C MET A 79 0.95 5.94 6.57
N LEU A 80 1.88 6.04 5.61
CA LEU A 80 3.16 5.32 5.66
C LEU A 80 3.96 5.76 6.88
N GLN A 81 4.09 7.07 7.10
CA GLN A 81 4.84 7.65 8.22
C GLN A 81 4.25 7.22 9.56
N ALA A 82 2.93 7.28 9.71
CA ALA A 82 2.25 6.89 10.94
C ALA A 82 2.48 5.41 11.26
N TYR A 83 2.40 4.52 10.26
CA TYR A 83 2.61 3.09 10.49
C TYR A 83 4.08 2.73 10.73
N HIS A 84 5.00 3.38 10.01
CA HIS A 84 6.44 3.24 10.25
C HIS A 84 6.81 3.69 11.67
N LEU A 85 6.24 4.80 12.17
CA LEU A 85 6.46 5.24 13.55
C LEU A 85 5.93 4.23 14.57
N LYS A 86 4.75 3.63 14.32
CA LYS A 86 4.23 2.54 15.15
C LYS A 86 5.21 1.36 15.19
N CYS A 87 5.74 0.93 14.04
CA CYS A 87 6.75 -0.13 13.97
C CYS A 87 8.00 0.22 14.78
N LYS A 88 8.52 1.44 14.64
CA LYS A 88 9.69 1.90 15.42
C LYS A 88 9.44 1.90 16.92
N ASN A 89 8.26 2.30 17.36
CA ASN A 89 7.92 2.31 18.78
C ASN A 89 7.83 0.88 19.34
N ILE A 90 7.23 -0.05 18.59
CA ILE A 90 7.21 -1.48 18.96
C ILE A 90 8.65 -2.01 19.08
N LEU A 91 9.51 -1.75 18.10
CA LEU A 91 10.88 -2.24 18.11
C LEU A 91 11.72 -1.66 19.26
N LYS A 92 11.55 -0.38 19.58
CA LYS A 92 12.20 0.24 20.75
C LYS A 92 11.76 -0.38 22.07
N SER A 93 10.53 -0.85 22.14
CA SER A 93 9.94 -1.45 23.34
C SER A 93 9.98 -2.98 23.34
N HIS A 94 10.55 -3.62 22.31
CA HIS A 94 10.47 -5.07 22.05
C HIS A 94 10.86 -5.99 23.23
N PRO A 95 11.84 -5.69 24.10
CA PRO A 95 12.09 -6.55 25.27
C PRO A 95 11.03 -6.40 26.38
N LYS A 96 10.15 -5.40 26.31
CA LYS A 96 9.12 -5.07 27.32
C LYS A 96 7.70 -5.32 26.82
N ILE A 97 7.52 -5.67 25.56
CA ILE A 97 6.20 -5.91 24.97
C ILE A 97 5.82 -7.37 25.20
N PRO A 98 4.68 -7.64 25.86
CA PRO A 98 4.14 -8.98 25.94
C PRO A 98 3.91 -9.60 24.56
N ASP A 99 4.21 -10.89 24.40
CA ASP A 99 4.11 -11.60 23.12
C ASP A 99 2.73 -11.49 22.48
N ASN A 100 1.66 -11.52 23.27
CA ASN A 100 0.28 -11.37 22.77
C ASN A 100 0.05 -10.01 22.08
N LYS A 101 0.65 -8.92 22.58
CA LYS A 101 0.57 -7.60 21.95
C LYS A 101 1.39 -7.54 20.66
N LEU A 102 2.51 -8.25 20.61
CA LEU A 102 3.31 -8.36 19.39
C LEU A 102 2.58 -9.16 18.31
N GLU A 103 1.94 -10.27 18.68
CA GLU A 103 1.08 -11.06 17.79
C GLU A 103 -0.13 -10.27 17.31
N GLU A 104 -0.78 -9.50 18.20
CA GLU A 104 -1.88 -8.61 17.80
C GLU A 104 -1.41 -7.55 16.79
N PHE A 105 -0.22 -6.96 17.00
CA PHE A 105 0.37 -6.03 16.05
C PHE A 105 0.63 -6.68 14.69
N ARG A 106 1.19 -7.90 14.68
CA ARG A 106 1.42 -8.70 13.46
C ARG A 106 0.12 -9.02 12.74
N LEU A 107 -0.93 -9.40 13.48
CA LEU A 107 -2.25 -9.69 12.94
C LEU A 107 -2.87 -8.45 12.29
N ARG A 108 -2.82 -7.30 12.96
CA ARG A 108 -3.26 -6.01 12.39
C ARG A 108 -2.46 -5.63 11.14
N GLY A 109 -1.19 -6.03 11.06
CA GLY A 109 -0.36 -5.87 9.87
C GLY A 109 -0.86 -6.62 8.63
N LYS A 110 -1.68 -7.68 8.80
CA LYS A 110 -2.31 -8.41 7.68
C LYS A 110 -3.47 -7.65 7.04
N ALA A 111 -3.94 -6.56 7.65
CA ALA A 111 -4.96 -5.72 7.06
C ALA A 111 -4.46 -5.01 5.79
N LEU A 112 -5.38 -4.75 4.85
CA LEU A 112 -5.12 -4.00 3.63
C LEU A 112 -4.55 -2.61 3.97
N PHE A 113 -3.47 -2.21 3.30
CA PHE A 113 -2.99 -0.82 3.31
C PHE A 113 -3.91 0.02 2.41
N ASP A 114 -5.15 0.23 2.87
CA ASP A 114 -6.23 0.71 2.03
C ASP A 114 -6.10 2.22 1.73
N ILE A 115 -5.56 2.55 0.56
CA ILE A 115 -5.45 3.94 0.08
C ILE A 115 -6.57 4.31 -0.89
N SER A 116 -7.64 3.52 -1.01
CA SER A 116 -8.80 3.90 -1.82
C SER A 116 -9.40 5.23 -1.35
N ALA A 117 -9.91 6.03 -2.29
CA ALA A 117 -10.65 7.25 -1.98
C ALA A 117 -12.02 6.93 -1.36
N CYS A 118 -12.70 5.89 -1.87
CA CYS A 118 -13.98 5.42 -1.32
C CYS A 118 -13.77 4.57 -0.07
N LYS A 119 -14.34 4.98 1.07
CA LYS A 119 -14.32 4.23 2.34
C LYS A 119 -15.69 3.64 2.73
N CYS A 120 -16.64 3.59 1.80
CA CYS A 120 -17.94 2.98 2.03
C CYS A 120 -17.77 1.50 2.47
N PRO A 121 -18.46 1.07 3.55
CA PRO A 121 -18.49 -0.34 3.93
C PRO A 121 -19.16 -1.19 2.84
N ASP A 122 -20.30 -0.73 2.34
CA ASP A 122 -20.98 -1.29 1.18
C ASP A 122 -20.70 -0.44 -0.06
N ILE A 123 -19.80 -0.93 -0.92
CA ILE A 123 -19.40 -0.21 -2.14
C ILE A 123 -20.53 -0.19 -3.18
N THR A 124 -21.45 -1.16 -3.16
CA THR A 124 -22.55 -1.25 -4.13
C THR A 124 -23.55 -0.10 -3.96
N LYS A 125 -23.71 0.37 -2.72
CA LYS A 125 -24.55 1.52 -2.33
C LYS A 125 -23.75 2.82 -2.20
N CYS A 126 -22.55 2.90 -2.77
CA CYS A 126 -21.67 4.04 -2.62
C CYS A 126 -22.26 5.33 -3.23
N THR A 127 -22.34 6.37 -2.42
CA THR A 127 -22.77 7.73 -2.79
C THR A 127 -21.60 8.73 -2.87
N CYS A 128 -20.35 8.25 -2.86
CA CYS A 128 -19.19 9.12 -3.00
C CYS A 128 -19.24 9.92 -4.32
N PRO A 129 -18.61 11.11 -4.35
CA PRO A 129 -18.41 11.86 -5.59
C PRO A 129 -17.79 10.98 -6.67
N LYS A 130 -18.15 11.23 -7.94
CA LYS A 130 -17.77 10.41 -9.10
C LYS A 130 -16.28 10.13 -9.17
N GLN A 131 -15.43 11.10 -8.83
CA GLN A 131 -13.97 11.00 -8.85
C GLN A 131 -13.42 10.05 -7.79
N LYS A 132 -14.14 9.87 -6.67
CA LYS A 132 -13.75 9.01 -5.54
C LYS A 132 -14.40 7.63 -5.61
N LYS A 133 -15.44 7.48 -6.42
CA LYS A 133 -16.25 6.27 -6.52
C LYS A 133 -15.52 5.18 -7.30
N VAL A 134 -15.54 3.96 -6.78
CA VAL A 134 -14.95 2.79 -7.43
C VAL A 134 -15.86 2.36 -8.60
N HIS A 135 -15.26 2.17 -9.77
CA HIS A 135 -15.97 1.74 -10.97
C HIS A 135 -16.61 0.37 -10.75
N ILE A 136 -17.82 0.13 -11.28
CA ILE A 136 -18.63 -1.08 -11.03
C ILE A 136 -17.84 -2.38 -11.27
N ARG A 137 -16.99 -2.41 -12.30
CA ARG A 137 -16.14 -3.55 -12.66
C ARG A 137 -15.07 -3.89 -11.61
N GLU A 138 -14.60 -2.90 -10.86
CA GLU A 138 -13.53 -3.06 -9.85
C GLU A 138 -14.09 -3.20 -8.42
N GLN A 139 -15.41 -3.11 -8.24
CA GLN A 139 -16.02 -3.19 -6.90
C GLN A 139 -15.85 -4.58 -6.29
N SER A 140 -16.07 -5.65 -7.06
CA SER A 140 -15.88 -7.02 -6.60
C SER A 140 -14.43 -7.27 -6.18
N PHE A 141 -13.47 -6.78 -6.98
CA PHE A 141 -12.05 -6.84 -6.65
C PHE A 141 -11.75 -6.11 -5.34
N LEU A 142 -12.17 -4.85 -5.17
CA LEU A 142 -11.91 -4.12 -3.92
C LEU A 142 -12.58 -4.77 -2.70
N ILE A 143 -13.79 -5.33 -2.85
CA ILE A 143 -14.48 -6.07 -1.77
C ILE A 143 -13.67 -7.31 -1.38
N ASP A 144 -13.21 -8.10 -2.36
CA ASP A 144 -12.35 -9.25 -2.13
C ASP A 144 -11.07 -8.81 -1.39
N GLN A 145 -10.36 -7.80 -1.90
CA GLN A 145 -9.09 -7.33 -1.31
C GLN A 145 -9.23 -6.82 0.12
N ARG A 146 -10.40 -6.29 0.50
CA ARG A 146 -10.73 -5.87 1.87
C ARG A 146 -11.09 -7.03 2.80
N THR A 147 -11.40 -8.20 2.25
CA THR A 147 -11.92 -9.36 2.99
C THR A 147 -10.98 -10.55 2.87
N CYS A 148 -11.25 -11.47 1.94
CA CYS A 148 -10.54 -12.74 1.79
C CYS A 148 -9.30 -12.67 0.88
N ARG A 149 -9.20 -11.60 0.07
CA ARG A 149 -7.99 -11.20 -0.66
C ARG A 149 -7.46 -12.32 -1.57
N LYS A 150 -8.38 -12.96 -2.30
CA LYS A 150 -8.11 -14.10 -3.19
C LYS A 150 -7.96 -13.68 -4.65
N MET A 151 -8.61 -12.58 -5.04
CA MET A 151 -8.51 -12.06 -6.41
C MET A 151 -7.15 -11.43 -6.66
N VAL A 152 -6.71 -11.48 -7.92
CA VAL A 152 -5.49 -10.83 -8.40
C VAL A 152 -5.84 -9.93 -9.58
N ILE A 153 -5.08 -8.85 -9.74
CA ILE A 153 -5.15 -7.97 -10.91
C ILE A 153 -4.69 -8.79 -12.11
N GLY A 154 -5.62 -9.11 -13.00
CA GLY A 154 -5.34 -9.85 -14.23
C GLY A 154 -4.41 -9.06 -15.15
N GLY A 155 -3.60 -9.78 -15.94
CA GLY A 155 -2.99 -9.21 -17.12
C GLY A 155 -4.05 -9.10 -18.21
N ILE A 156 -4.39 -7.87 -18.62
CA ILE A 156 -5.23 -7.53 -19.79
C ILE A 156 -6.73 -7.35 -19.48
N ASP A 157 -7.12 -6.09 -19.28
CA ASP A 157 -7.97 -5.41 -20.27
C ASP A 157 -7.44 -3.97 -20.48
N VAL A 158 -6.34 -3.87 -21.25
CA VAL A 158 -5.66 -2.60 -21.54
C VAL A 158 -6.63 -1.57 -22.12
N ARG A 159 -7.63 -2.00 -22.90
CA ARG A 159 -8.64 -1.10 -23.48
C ARG A 159 -9.55 -0.53 -22.39
N THR A 160 -10.06 -1.37 -21.49
CA THR A 160 -10.91 -0.92 -20.38
C THR A 160 -10.15 -0.04 -19.39
N THR A 161 -8.95 -0.43 -18.97
CA THR A 161 -8.10 0.42 -18.10
C THR A 161 -7.79 1.75 -18.77
N THR A 162 -7.52 1.77 -20.08
CA THR A 162 -7.30 3.01 -20.83
C THR A 162 -8.55 3.88 -20.90
N GLN A 163 -9.74 3.30 -21.09
CA GLN A 163 -11.00 4.05 -21.11
C GLN A 163 -11.36 4.64 -19.73
N ILE A 164 -11.18 3.87 -18.65
CA ILE A 164 -11.36 4.35 -17.28
C ILE A 164 -10.37 5.50 -17.00
N ARG A 165 -9.09 5.33 -17.33
CA ARG A 165 -8.06 6.37 -17.20
C ARG A 165 -8.36 7.64 -18.00
N LYS A 166 -8.81 7.51 -19.26
CA LYS A 166 -9.22 8.65 -20.09
C LYS A 166 -10.39 9.41 -19.46
N THR A 167 -11.33 8.68 -18.85
CA THR A 167 -12.47 9.29 -18.15
C THR A 167 -12.04 10.03 -16.89
N ILE A 168 -11.15 9.45 -16.08
CA ILE A 168 -10.60 10.10 -14.88
C ILE A 168 -9.84 11.37 -15.25
N LYS A 169 -8.90 11.30 -16.21
CA LYS A 169 -8.10 12.46 -16.65
C LYS A 169 -8.91 13.61 -17.25
N ARG A 170 -10.00 13.33 -17.98
CA ARG A 170 -10.88 14.38 -18.51
C ARG A 170 -11.57 15.15 -17.38
N ASN A 171 -11.93 14.48 -16.29
CA ASN A 171 -12.61 15.11 -15.16
C ASN A 171 -11.65 15.95 -14.30
N GLU A 172 -10.36 15.58 -14.22
CA GLU A 172 -9.34 16.37 -13.53
C GLU A 172 -9.02 17.70 -14.24
N LYS A 173 -9.20 17.78 -15.56
CA LYS A 173 -8.97 19.00 -16.36
C LYS A 173 -10.14 19.99 -16.35
N ASN A 174 -11.30 19.57 -15.85
CA ASN A 174 -12.54 20.39 -15.81
C ASN A 174 -12.82 20.93 -14.39
N LEU A 175 -11.86 20.81 -13.47
CA LEU A 175 -11.82 21.49 -12.17
C LEU A 175 -10.82 22.63 -12.24
#